data_AF-A0A4V3C5A7-F1
#
_entry.id   AF-A0A4V3C5A7-F1
#
_cell.length_a   1.000
_cell.length_b   1.000
_cell.length_c   1.000
_cell.angle_alpha   90.00
_cell.angle_beta   90.00
_cell.angle_gamma   90.00
#
_symmetry.space_group_name_H-M   'P 1'
#
loop_
_entity.id
_entity.type
_entity.pdbx_description
1 polymer ?
#
loop_
_entity_poly.entity_id
_entity_poly.type
_entity_poly.pdbx_seq_one_letter_code
_entity_poly.pdbx_strand_id
1 'polypeptide(L)'
;MQPIHTLKQVIRERRSIKPTSMNGKKISDASIYQLLELADWAPTHAKTEPWRFIVFTENSLQSFCQQHADLYKEHTDPEKFTTAKYQGIIHNGEKVSHLIVVYMKRQPTKKIPLVEEIAATAAAMEHILLGAQALGISCLWSTGGMTHHESMKQMLGLAEDDMVMGLLYLGYTDEPLSEGKRNIPLSEKISWHK
;
A
#
# COMPACT_ATOMS: atom_id res chain seq x y z
N MET A 1 12.75 -25.30 10.74
CA MET A 1 11.63 -25.43 9.78
C MET A 1 12.19 -25.19 8.38
N GLN A 2 11.75 -25.93 7.35
CA GLN A 2 12.24 -25.72 5.98
C GLN A 2 11.88 -24.30 5.48
N PRO A 3 12.78 -23.57 4.78
CA PRO A 3 12.51 -22.18 4.36
C PRO A 3 11.20 -22.01 3.59
N ILE A 4 10.86 -22.98 2.75
CA ILE A 4 9.62 -22.99 1.98
C ILE A 4 8.35 -23.04 2.84
N HIS A 5 8.40 -23.65 4.03
CA HIS A 5 7.24 -23.70 4.92
C HIS A 5 6.96 -22.34 5.55
N THR A 6 8.01 -21.66 6.03
CA THR A 6 7.89 -20.30 6.57
C THR A 6 7.37 -19.34 5.50
N LEU A 7 7.94 -19.38 4.29
CA LEU A 7 7.48 -18.54 3.19
C LEU A 7 6.01 -18.81 2.82
N LYS A 8 5.63 -20.08 2.69
CA LYS A 8 4.24 -20.48 2.41
C LYS A 8 3.29 -19.98 3.50
N GLN A 9 3.69 -20.05 4.76
CA GLN A 9 2.90 -19.58 5.88
C GLN A 9 2.65 -18.08 5.76
N VAL A 10 3.71 -17.27 5.62
CA VAL A 10 3.60 -15.81 5.49
C VAL A 10 2.68 -15.42 4.32
N ILE A 11 2.89 -16.00 3.13
CA ILE A 11 2.08 -15.70 1.94
C ILE A 11 0.59 -16.08 2.15
N ARG A 12 0.33 -17.23 2.78
CA ARG A 12 -1.05 -17.73 2.96
C ARG A 12 -1.80 -17.05 4.09
N GLU A 13 -1.11 -16.62 5.14
CA GLU A 13 -1.72 -15.99 6.31
C GLU A 13 -1.92 -14.49 6.15
N ARG A 14 -1.16 -13.83 5.26
CA ARG A 14 -1.30 -12.40 4.98
C ARG A 14 -2.76 -12.04 4.65
N ARG A 15 -3.30 -11.06 5.36
CA ARG A 15 -4.62 -10.47 5.10
C ARG A 15 -4.50 -8.97 4.88
N SER A 16 -5.49 -8.43 4.17
CA SER A 16 -5.66 -6.99 4.04
C SER A 16 -6.56 -6.53 5.17
N ILE A 17 -5.98 -5.86 6.17
CA ILE A 17 -6.68 -5.43 7.39
C ILE A 17 -6.99 -3.94 7.26
N LYS A 18 -8.28 -3.58 7.25
CA LYS A 18 -8.70 -2.19 7.05
C LYS A 18 -8.28 -1.32 8.24
N PRO A 19 -7.98 -0.03 8.02
CA PRO A 19 -7.72 0.92 9.09
C PRO A 19 -8.76 0.88 10.22
N THR A 20 -10.04 0.73 9.89
CA THR A 20 -11.14 0.66 10.87
C THR A 20 -11.04 -0.50 11.86
N SER A 21 -10.33 -1.57 11.49
CA SER A 21 -10.06 -2.75 12.33
C SER A 21 -8.74 -2.63 13.10
N MET A 22 -8.00 -1.54 12.96
CA MET A 22 -6.74 -1.32 13.66
C MET A 22 -6.95 -0.56 14.98
N ASN A 23 -6.02 -0.71 15.92
CA ASN A 23 -6.15 -0.28 17.32
C ASN A 23 -5.30 0.94 17.71
N GLY A 24 -4.63 1.59 16.77
CA GLY A 24 -3.81 2.78 17.02
C GLY A 24 -2.49 2.53 17.76
N LYS A 25 -2.16 1.28 18.13
CA LYS A 25 -0.86 0.95 18.73
C LYS A 25 0.28 1.29 17.76
N LYS A 26 1.35 1.87 18.29
CA LYS A 26 2.50 2.33 17.50
C LYS A 26 3.42 1.18 17.11
N ILE A 27 3.82 1.17 15.84
CA ILE A 27 4.91 0.37 15.28
C ILE A 27 6.21 1.15 15.51
N SER A 28 7.33 0.48 15.78
CA SER A 28 8.62 1.15 15.85
C SER A 28 9.10 1.57 14.45
N ASP A 29 9.76 2.72 14.36
CA ASP A 29 10.33 3.17 13.08
C ASP A 29 11.39 2.19 12.53
N ALA A 30 12.09 1.46 13.41
CA ALA A 30 12.99 0.39 13.01
C ALA A 30 12.27 -0.75 12.29
N SER A 31 11.05 -1.11 12.70
CA SER A 31 10.25 -2.11 11.99
C SER A 31 9.77 -1.57 10.64
N ILE A 32 9.38 -0.29 10.57
CA ILE A 32 9.03 0.34 9.28
C ILE A 32 10.23 0.36 8.34
N TYR A 33 11.42 0.68 8.83
CA TYR A 33 12.65 0.66 8.06
C TYR A 33 12.96 -0.73 7.51
N GLN A 34 12.85 -1.79 8.33
CA GLN A 34 13.00 -3.17 7.86
C GLN A 34 12.03 -3.52 6.72
N LEU A 35 10.79 -3.04 6.76
CA LEU A 35 9.85 -3.24 5.65
C LEU A 35 10.29 -2.54 4.37
N LEU A 36 10.83 -1.32 4.48
CA LEU A 36 11.34 -0.57 3.34
C LEU A 36 12.61 -1.22 2.75
N GLU A 37 13.51 -1.74 3.59
CA GLU A 37 14.67 -2.52 3.13
C GLU A 37 14.23 -3.75 2.33
N LEU A 38 13.20 -4.48 2.78
CA LEU A 38 12.64 -5.60 2.01
C LEU A 38 12.05 -5.15 0.67
N ALA A 39 11.39 -3.99 0.65
CA ALA A 39 10.83 -3.40 -0.57
C ALA A 39 11.92 -3.10 -1.61
N ASP A 40 13.09 -2.63 -1.15
CA ASP A 40 14.22 -2.23 -1.99
C ASP A 40 14.86 -3.41 -2.74
N TRP A 41 14.63 -4.64 -2.28
CA TRP A 41 15.05 -5.87 -2.96
C TRP A 41 14.07 -6.33 -4.06
N ALA A 42 13.12 -5.49 -4.46
CA ALA A 42 12.21 -5.82 -5.56
C ALA A 42 12.96 -5.97 -6.90
N PRO A 43 12.49 -6.86 -7.80
CA PRO A 43 13.07 -6.99 -9.12
C PRO A 43 12.79 -5.74 -9.97
N THR A 44 13.80 -5.30 -10.73
CA THR A 44 13.67 -4.14 -11.61
C THR A 44 14.48 -4.35 -12.90
N HIS A 45 13.85 -4.18 -14.05
CA HIS A 45 14.53 -4.24 -15.34
C HIS A 45 15.49 -3.07 -15.46
N ALA A 46 16.73 -3.31 -15.94
CA ALA A 46 17.75 -2.28 -16.11
C ALA A 46 18.08 -1.48 -14.84
N LYS A 47 17.76 -2.02 -13.65
CA LYS A 47 18.01 -1.42 -12.34
C LYS A 47 17.46 0.01 -12.24
N THR A 48 16.20 0.19 -12.62
CA THR A 48 15.56 1.52 -12.56
C THR A 48 15.13 1.91 -11.16
N GLU A 49 14.88 0.92 -10.29
CA GLU A 49 14.48 1.08 -8.88
C GLU A 49 13.40 2.18 -8.75
N PRO A 50 12.23 2.02 -9.41
CA PRO A 50 11.30 3.13 -9.62
C PRO A 50 10.47 3.44 -8.36
N TRP A 51 10.46 2.58 -7.35
CA TRP A 51 9.70 2.78 -6.13
C TRP A 51 10.23 3.95 -5.29
N ARG A 52 9.32 4.78 -4.79
CA ARG A 52 9.60 5.82 -3.80
C ARG A 52 8.54 5.77 -2.71
N PHE A 53 8.95 6.08 -1.49
CA PHE A 53 8.13 5.96 -0.29
C PHE A 53 8.05 7.30 0.43
N ILE A 54 6.84 7.76 0.76
CA ILE A 54 6.62 8.91 1.64
C ILE A 54 5.93 8.37 2.89
N VAL A 55 6.61 8.41 4.03
CA VAL A 55 6.14 7.83 5.29
C VAL A 55 5.53 8.93 6.16
N PHE A 56 4.28 8.73 6.56
CA PHE A 56 3.54 9.59 7.47
C PHE A 56 3.29 8.86 8.78
N THR A 57 3.51 9.55 9.89
CA THR A 57 3.19 9.08 11.24
C THR A 57 2.76 10.24 12.13
N GLU A 58 2.09 9.92 13.23
CA GLU A 58 1.67 10.90 14.25
C GLU A 58 0.90 12.08 13.64
N ASN A 59 1.32 13.33 13.90
CA ASN A 59 0.62 14.51 13.44
C ASN A 59 0.60 14.61 11.90
N SER A 60 1.69 14.21 11.23
CA SER A 60 1.77 14.24 9.76
C SER A 60 0.78 13.27 9.09
N LEU A 61 0.51 12.13 9.74
CA LEU A 61 -0.49 11.16 9.30
C LEU A 61 -1.90 11.74 9.41
N GLN A 62 -2.23 12.40 10.53
CA GLN A 62 -3.53 13.06 10.69
C GLN A 62 -3.70 14.18 9.65
N SER A 63 -2.67 15.00 9.44
CA SER A 63 -2.68 16.04 8.41
C SER A 63 -2.83 15.49 7.00
N PHE A 64 -2.20 14.35 6.67
CA PHE A 64 -2.37 13.71 5.37
C PHE A 64 -3.81 13.19 5.19
N CYS A 65 -4.36 12.49 6.18
CA CYS A 65 -5.74 11.98 6.11
C CYS A 65 -6.77 13.12 5.97
N GLN A 66 -6.56 14.24 6.67
CA GLN A 66 -7.40 15.43 6.51
C GLN A 66 -7.34 15.99 5.09
N GLN A 67 -6.13 16.22 4.56
CA GLN A 67 -5.95 16.73 3.18
C GLN A 67 -6.52 15.76 2.13
N HIS A 68 -6.38 14.44 2.34
CA HIS A 68 -6.96 13.44 1.44
C HIS A 68 -8.49 13.50 1.45
N ALA A 69 -9.10 13.72 2.62
CA ALA A 69 -10.54 13.91 2.76
C ALA A 69 -11.01 15.21 2.09
N ASP A 70 -10.24 16.28 2.22
CA ASP A 70 -10.53 17.57 1.58
C ASP A 70 -10.50 17.45 0.05
N LEU A 71 -9.47 16.81 -0.51
CA LEU A 71 -9.44 16.50 -1.94
C LEU A 71 -10.63 15.62 -2.36
N TYR A 72 -11.01 14.65 -1.53
CA TYR A 72 -12.18 13.82 -1.80
C TYR A 72 -13.46 14.66 -1.88
N LYS A 73 -13.64 15.61 -0.96
CA LYS A 73 -14.80 16.52 -0.95
C LYS A 73 -14.81 17.46 -2.15
N GLU A 74 -13.64 17.99 -2.53
CA GLU A 74 -13.51 18.96 -3.62
C GLU A 74 -13.72 18.34 -5.01
N HIS A 75 -13.18 17.15 -5.25
CA HIS A 75 -13.14 16.55 -6.59
C HIS A 75 -14.14 15.41 -6.82
N THR A 76 -14.89 14.99 -5.79
CA THR A 76 -15.96 14.01 -5.99
C THR A 76 -17.22 14.72 -6.44
N ASP A 77 -17.83 14.17 -7.49
CA ASP A 77 -19.19 14.51 -7.91
C ASP A 77 -20.13 14.62 -6.69
N PRO A 78 -20.85 15.75 -6.50
CA PRO A 78 -21.74 15.93 -5.36
C PRO A 78 -22.75 14.79 -5.14
N GLU A 79 -23.20 14.10 -6.21
CA GLU A 79 -24.12 12.97 -6.10
C GLU A 79 -23.45 11.69 -5.56
N LYS A 80 -22.14 11.57 -5.74
CA LYS A 80 -21.33 10.43 -5.25
C LYS A 80 -20.65 10.72 -3.92
N PHE A 81 -20.60 12.00 -3.53
CA PHE A 81 -20.04 12.41 -2.26
C PHE A 81 -20.86 11.84 -1.10
N THR A 82 -20.17 11.38 -0.06
CA THR A 82 -20.81 10.96 1.17
C THR A 82 -20.00 11.46 2.36
N THR A 83 -20.69 12.05 3.34
CA THR A 83 -20.08 12.48 4.60
C THR A 83 -19.41 11.31 5.33
N ALA A 84 -20.01 10.11 5.25
CA ALA A 84 -19.45 8.91 5.86
C ALA A 84 -18.06 8.56 5.30
N LYS A 85 -17.85 8.64 3.98
CA LYS A 85 -16.53 8.38 3.37
C LYS A 85 -15.54 9.48 3.69
N TYR A 86 -15.97 10.75 3.66
CA TYR A 86 -15.13 11.88 4.06
C TYR A 86 -14.59 11.71 5.49
N GLN A 87 -15.49 11.47 6.46
CA GLN A 87 -15.12 11.23 7.85
C GLN A 87 -14.31 9.95 8.03
N GLY A 88 -14.62 8.90 7.27
CA GLY A 88 -13.86 7.66 7.28
C GLY A 88 -12.39 7.84 6.86
N ILE A 89 -12.12 8.69 5.85
CA ILE A 89 -10.74 8.99 5.45
C ILE A 89 -9.98 9.69 6.58
N ILE A 90 -10.60 10.67 7.25
CA ILE A 90 -10.00 11.38 8.39
C ILE A 90 -9.70 10.39 9.53
N HIS A 91 -10.71 9.61 9.92
CA HIS A 91 -10.64 8.69 11.05
C HIS A 91 -9.62 7.55 10.86
N ASN A 92 -9.25 7.21 9.61
CA ASN A 92 -8.17 6.26 9.37
C ASN A 92 -6.86 6.72 10.03
N GLY A 93 -6.56 8.02 10.06
CA GLY A 93 -5.35 8.57 10.66
C GLY A 93 -5.26 8.40 12.18
N GLU A 94 -6.39 8.13 12.84
CA GLU A 94 -6.44 7.85 14.28
C GLU A 94 -6.24 6.37 14.61
N LYS A 95 -6.53 5.48 13.66
CA LYS A 95 -6.54 4.02 13.87
C LYS A 95 -5.24 3.33 13.47
N VAL A 96 -4.47 3.94 12.57
CA VAL A 96 -3.25 3.36 12.02
C VAL A 96 -2.02 3.97 12.68
N SER A 97 -0.92 3.22 12.71
CA SER A 97 0.35 3.70 13.24
C SER A 97 1.06 4.58 12.22
N HIS A 98 1.17 4.08 10.99
CA HIS A 98 1.90 4.69 9.89
C HIS A 98 1.07 4.57 8.60
N LEU A 99 1.27 5.53 7.70
CA LEU A 99 0.81 5.47 6.32
C LEU A 99 2.01 5.66 5.42
N ILE A 100 2.17 4.79 4.42
CA ILE A 100 3.21 4.93 3.41
C ILE A 100 2.52 5.19 2.08
N VAL A 101 2.71 6.38 1.51
CA VAL A 101 2.41 6.60 0.09
C VAL A 101 3.52 5.96 -0.71
N VAL A 102 3.16 5.03 -1.59
CA VAL A 102 4.09 4.44 -2.54
C VAL A 102 3.79 4.99 -3.91
N TYR A 103 4.80 5.53 -4.58
CA TYR A 103 4.67 6.00 -5.96
C TYR A 103 5.82 5.46 -6.83
N MET A 104 5.51 5.25 -8.10
CA MET A 104 6.49 4.96 -9.13
C MET A 104 7.03 6.30 -9.63
N LYS A 105 8.33 6.52 -9.47
CA LYS A 105 9.04 7.65 -10.07
C LYS A 105 9.39 7.30 -11.52
N ARG A 106 8.80 8.02 -12.47
CA ARG A 106 9.00 7.70 -13.89
C ARG A 106 10.38 8.14 -14.34
N GLN A 107 11.07 7.26 -15.08
CA GLN A 107 12.32 7.64 -15.72
C GLN A 107 12.11 8.77 -16.75
N PRO A 108 12.91 9.85 -16.70
CA PRO A 108 12.85 10.91 -17.71
C PRO A 108 13.10 10.38 -19.13
N THR A 109 13.98 9.38 -19.28
CA THR A 109 14.31 8.77 -20.56
C THR A 109 13.19 7.91 -21.13
N LYS A 110 12.24 7.46 -20.31
CA LYS A 110 11.15 6.54 -20.66
C LYS A 110 11.63 5.28 -21.42
N LYS A 111 12.89 4.87 -21.22
CA LYS A 111 13.53 3.75 -21.94
C LYS A 111 12.93 2.39 -21.61
N ILE A 112 12.42 2.24 -20.38
CA ILE A 112 11.74 1.03 -19.91
C ILE A 112 10.23 1.20 -20.12
N PRO A 113 9.52 0.18 -20.64
CA PRO A 113 8.06 0.21 -20.74
C PRO A 113 7.40 0.55 -19.40
N LEU A 114 6.38 1.41 -19.42
CA LEU A 114 5.70 1.87 -18.21
C LEU A 114 5.21 0.70 -17.34
N VAL A 115 4.65 -0.34 -17.98
CA VAL A 115 4.12 -1.51 -17.28
C VAL A 115 5.19 -2.25 -16.47
N GLU A 116 6.45 -2.23 -16.89
CA GLU A 116 7.54 -2.90 -16.19
C GLU A 116 7.93 -2.13 -14.91
N GLU A 117 7.90 -0.80 -14.95
CA GLU A 117 8.17 0.03 -13.76
C GLU A 117 7.00 0.00 -12.76
N ILE A 118 5.78 -0.07 -13.26
CA ILE A 118 4.57 -0.36 -12.48
C ILE A 118 4.72 -1.72 -11.79
N ALA A 119 5.08 -2.78 -12.53
CA ALA A 119 5.24 -4.13 -11.99
C ALA A 119 6.36 -4.20 -10.94
N ALA A 120 7.50 -3.54 -11.18
CA ALA A 120 8.59 -3.45 -10.22
C ALA A 120 8.16 -2.76 -8.92
N THR A 121 7.43 -1.64 -9.02
CA THR A 121 6.91 -0.92 -7.85
C THR A 121 5.86 -1.75 -7.10
N ALA A 122 4.98 -2.46 -7.81
CA ALA A 122 4.00 -3.35 -7.22
C ALA A 122 4.66 -4.53 -6.48
N ALA A 123 5.78 -5.06 -6.99
CA ALA A 123 6.56 -6.08 -6.31
C ALA A 123 7.17 -5.56 -5.00
N ALA A 124 7.71 -4.33 -5.00
CA ALA A 124 8.20 -3.66 -3.79
C ALA A 124 7.09 -3.50 -2.74
N MET A 125 5.88 -3.14 -3.16
CA MET A 125 4.72 -3.06 -2.27
C MET A 125 4.35 -4.44 -1.69
N GLU A 126 4.34 -5.50 -2.49
CA GLU A 126 4.07 -6.86 -1.97
C GLU A 126 5.15 -7.33 -0.98
N HIS A 127 6.42 -6.97 -1.17
CA HIS A 127 7.47 -7.25 -0.18
C HIS A 127 7.16 -6.59 1.17
N ILE A 128 6.69 -5.33 1.18
CA ILE A 128 6.23 -4.66 2.42
C ILE A 128 5.08 -5.44 3.04
N LEU A 129 4.10 -5.87 2.24
CA LEU A 129 2.94 -6.59 2.74
C LEU A 129 3.29 -7.95 3.37
N LEU A 130 4.22 -8.69 2.76
CA LEU A 130 4.70 -9.98 3.28
C LEU A 130 5.61 -9.78 4.50
N GLY A 131 6.49 -8.79 4.48
CA GLY A 131 7.32 -8.40 5.62
C GLY A 131 6.46 -8.00 6.82
N ALA A 132 5.39 -7.23 6.59
CA ALA A 132 4.46 -6.83 7.63
C ALA A 132 3.81 -8.05 8.29
N GLN A 133 3.34 -9.01 7.48
CA GLN A 133 2.82 -10.28 8.01
C GLN A 133 3.86 -11.03 8.84
N ALA A 134 5.12 -11.08 8.39
CA ALA A 134 6.19 -11.76 9.13
C ALA A 134 6.52 -11.07 10.47
N LEU A 135 6.34 -9.75 10.55
CA LEU A 135 6.52 -8.95 11.78
C LEU A 135 5.25 -8.87 12.66
N GLY A 136 4.15 -9.53 12.27
CA GLY A 136 2.87 -9.43 12.97
C GLY A 136 2.19 -8.06 12.85
N ILE A 137 2.55 -7.28 11.83
CA ILE A 137 1.98 -5.97 11.51
C ILE A 137 0.80 -6.16 10.55
N SER A 138 -0.33 -5.55 10.89
CA SER A 138 -1.49 -5.47 10.01
C SER A 138 -1.26 -4.42 8.93
N CYS A 139 -1.60 -4.76 7.69
CA CYS A 139 -1.41 -3.85 6.56
C CYS A 139 -2.59 -3.89 5.58
N LEU A 140 -2.88 -2.74 4.96
CA LEU A 140 -3.77 -2.61 3.80
C LEU A 140 -3.07 -1.83 2.71
N TRP A 141 -2.98 -2.41 1.51
CA TRP A 141 -2.79 -1.64 0.28
C TRP A 141 -4.16 -1.14 -0.21
N SER A 142 -4.35 0.17 -0.18
CA SER A 142 -5.53 0.86 -0.68
C SER A 142 -5.20 1.77 -1.87
N THR A 143 -6.09 1.79 -2.85
CA THR A 143 -6.12 2.73 -3.98
C THR A 143 -7.41 3.56 -4.00
N GLY A 144 -8.16 3.56 -2.90
CA GLY A 144 -9.45 4.26 -2.79
C GLY A 144 -9.33 5.75 -2.53
N GLY A 145 -10.44 6.47 -2.71
CA GLY A 145 -10.46 7.93 -2.55
C GLY A 145 -9.80 8.61 -3.75
N MET A 146 -8.94 9.61 -3.48
CA MET A 146 -8.22 10.36 -4.52
C MET A 146 -6.84 9.78 -4.90
N THR A 147 -6.50 8.54 -4.51
CA THR A 147 -5.14 7.99 -4.71
C THR A 147 -4.60 8.13 -6.13
N HIS A 148 -5.42 7.83 -7.15
CA HIS A 148 -5.02 7.95 -8.56
C HIS A 148 -5.46 9.28 -9.21
N HIS A 149 -6.06 10.20 -8.45
CA HIS A 149 -6.50 11.48 -8.97
C HIS A 149 -5.31 12.45 -9.07
N GLU A 150 -5.32 13.33 -10.07
CA GLU A 150 -4.23 14.28 -10.33
C GLU A 150 -3.93 15.16 -9.11
N SER A 151 -4.97 15.57 -8.37
CA SER A 151 -4.80 16.40 -7.17
C SER A 151 -4.00 15.74 -6.04
N MET A 152 -3.98 14.40 -5.96
CA MET A 152 -3.10 13.70 -5.02
C MET A 152 -1.62 13.87 -5.41
N LYS A 153 -1.29 13.77 -6.70
CA LYS A 153 0.08 14.03 -7.18
C LYS A 153 0.49 15.47 -6.91
N GLN A 154 -0.40 16.42 -7.16
CA GLN A 154 -0.15 17.85 -6.89
C GLN A 154 0.07 18.12 -5.40
N MET A 155 -0.78 17.57 -4.52
CA MET A 155 -0.61 17.68 -3.06
C MET A 155 0.76 17.15 -2.61
N LEU A 156 1.21 16.04 -3.21
CA LEU A 156 2.47 15.38 -2.88
C LEU A 156 3.69 15.98 -3.60
N GLY A 157 3.51 16.99 -4.47
CA GLY A 157 4.59 17.60 -5.24
C GLY A 157 5.26 16.66 -6.25
N LEU A 158 4.51 15.69 -6.78
CA LEU A 158 5.02 14.71 -7.73
C LEU A 158 5.05 15.25 -9.16
N ALA A 159 5.94 14.70 -10.00
CA ALA A 159 6.00 15.07 -11.41
C ALA A 159 4.78 14.54 -12.19
N GLU A 160 4.52 15.13 -13.35
CA GLU A 160 3.37 14.77 -14.20
C GLU A 160 3.31 13.27 -14.52
N ASP A 161 4.47 12.68 -14.86
CA ASP A 161 4.60 11.26 -15.22
C ASP A 161 4.76 10.32 -14.01
N ASP A 162 4.97 10.83 -12.79
CA ASP A 162 5.04 10.00 -11.59
C ASP A 162 3.64 9.42 -11.29
N MET A 163 3.59 8.21 -10.73
CA MET A 163 2.32 7.51 -10.50
C MET A 163 2.19 7.06 -9.06
N VAL A 164 1.18 7.55 -8.35
CA VAL A 164 0.84 7.03 -7.01
C VAL A 164 0.28 5.63 -7.17
N MET A 165 1.01 4.64 -6.66
CA MET A 165 0.69 3.22 -6.79
C MET A 165 -0.22 2.71 -5.67
N GLY A 166 -0.20 3.39 -4.51
CA GLY A 166 -1.11 3.10 -3.43
C GLY A 166 -0.75 3.76 -2.10
N LEU A 167 -1.69 3.62 -1.17
CA LEU A 167 -1.54 3.98 0.24
C LEU A 167 -1.44 2.69 1.04
N LEU A 168 -0.31 2.47 1.71
CA LEU A 168 -0.13 1.37 2.65
C LEU A 168 -0.46 1.88 4.05
N TYR A 169 -1.56 1.41 4.62
CA TYR A 169 -1.92 1.68 6.01
C TYR A 169 -1.36 0.56 6.89
N LEU A 170 -0.55 0.90 7.90
CA LEU A 170 0.08 -0.06 8.80
C LEU A 170 -0.31 0.18 10.24
N GLY A 171 -0.57 -0.90 10.98
CA GLY A 171 -0.89 -0.84 12.40
C GLY A 171 -0.98 -2.23 13.01
N TYR A 172 -1.66 -2.32 14.15
CA TYR A 172 -2.00 -3.59 14.79
C TYR A 172 -3.51 -3.74 14.89
N THR A 173 -3.99 -4.98 14.90
CA THR A 173 -5.38 -5.33 15.16
C THR A 173 -5.44 -6.32 16.32
N ASP A 174 -6.49 -6.24 17.13
CA ASP A 174 -6.82 -7.27 18.11
C ASP A 174 -7.93 -8.21 17.56
N GLU A 175 -8.40 -7.99 16.33
CA GLU A 175 -9.40 -8.84 15.68
C GLU A 175 -8.78 -10.15 15.18
N PRO A 176 -9.50 -11.27 15.26
CA PRO A 176 -9.03 -12.54 14.71
C PRO A 176 -8.90 -12.44 13.19
N LEU A 177 -7.83 -13.02 12.64
CA LEU A 177 -7.63 -13.09 11.20
C LEU A 177 -8.66 -14.02 10.55
N SER A 178 -9.29 -13.54 9.49
CA SER A 178 -10.20 -14.35 8.69
C SER A 178 -9.46 -15.40 7.85
N GLU A 179 -10.14 -16.49 7.52
CA GLU A 179 -9.58 -17.48 6.60
C GLU A 179 -9.46 -16.91 5.18
N GLY A 180 -8.36 -17.26 4.51
CA GLY A 180 -8.05 -16.76 3.18
C GLY A 180 -8.84 -17.52 2.14
N LYS A 181 -9.62 -16.81 1.32
CA LYS A 181 -10.41 -17.40 0.23
C LYS A 181 -9.81 -17.10 -1.14
N ARG A 182 -9.93 -18.05 -2.06
CA ARG A 182 -9.78 -17.84 -3.51
C ARG A 182 -11.06 -18.30 -4.19
N ASN A 183 -11.64 -17.44 -5.02
CA ASN A 183 -12.90 -17.73 -5.69
C ASN A 183 -12.74 -18.66 -6.89
N ILE A 184 -11.60 -18.55 -7.57
CA ILE A 184 -11.26 -19.37 -8.74
C ILE A 184 -10.14 -20.34 -8.33
N PRO A 185 -10.32 -21.66 -8.51
CA PRO A 185 -9.28 -22.67 -8.28
C PRO A 185 -7.98 -22.37 -9.03
N LEU A 186 -6.85 -22.87 -8.53
CA LEU A 186 -5.55 -22.67 -9.18
C LEU A 186 -5.48 -23.38 -10.55
N SER A 187 -6.12 -24.54 -10.68
CA SER A 187 -6.13 -25.35 -11.90
C SER A 187 -6.71 -24.61 -13.11
N GLU A 188 -7.67 -23.72 -12.91
CA GLU A 188 -8.29 -22.92 -13.98
C GLU A 188 -7.40 -21.75 -14.43
N LYS A 189 -6.29 -21.47 -13.72
CA LYS A 189 -5.38 -20.35 -14.01
C LYS A 189 -4.06 -20.80 -14.62
N ILE A 190 -3.90 -22.10 -14.91
CA ILE A 190 -2.65 -22.69 -15.39
C ILE A 190 -2.93 -23.47 -16.67
N SER A 191 -2.15 -23.18 -17.72
CA SER A 191 -2.08 -23.99 -18.94
C SER A 191 -0.69 -24.59 -19.07
N TRP A 192 -0.60 -25.92 -19.08
CA TRP A 192 0.67 -26.64 -19.28
C TRP A 192 0.78 -27.06 -20.74
N HIS A 193 1.81 -26.57 -21.43
CA HIS A 193 2.20 -27.04 -22.76
C HIS A 193 3.46 -27.88 -22.59
N LYS A 194 3.42 -29.14 -23.04
CA LYS A 194 4.52 -30.10 -22.94
C LYS A 194 5.14 -30.34 -24.30
#